data_AF-A0A9N7NGU9-F1
#
_entry.id   AF-A0A9N7NGU9-F1
#
_cell.length_a   1.000
_cell.length_b   1.000
_cell.length_c   1.000
_cell.angle_alpha   90.00
_cell.angle_beta   90.00
_cell.angle_gamma   90.00
#
_symmetry.space_group_name_H-M   'P 1'
#
loop_
_entity.id
_entity.type
_entity.pdbx_description
1 polymer ?
#
loop_
_entity_poly.entity_id
_entity_poly.type
_entity_poly.pdbx_seq_one_letter_code
_entity_poly.pdbx_strand_id
1 'polypeptide(L)'
;MKPTWIIVLVSLVSLFLVCVYVYPPQNSAACYLLSSHGCKALQDWLPPVPARELSDDEFASHVVIRDILAMHPNISASPKIAFLFLTPGALQFERLWDKFLQGHEGRFSVYVHASKDKPVHFSCHFINRKIRSIKVTWGKFSMVDAERRLLANALKDPDNQHFVLLSDSCIPLRDFDYVYNYLMFTNVSFVDCFEDPGPHGTGR
;
A
#
# COMPACT_ATOMS: atom_id res chain seq x y z
N MET A 1 57.34 16.30 -32.03
CA MET A 1 56.26 15.33 -31.79
C MET A 1 54.97 16.13 -31.61
N LYS A 2 53.99 15.98 -32.50
CA LYS A 2 52.77 16.82 -32.51
C LYS A 2 51.79 16.32 -31.42
N PRO A 3 51.09 17.21 -30.69
CA PRO A 3 50.22 16.85 -29.56
C PRO A 3 48.86 16.29 -30.02
N THR A 4 48.83 15.51 -31.11
CA THR A 4 47.59 14.96 -31.69
C THR A 4 46.88 14.00 -30.73
N TRP A 5 47.63 13.33 -29.85
CA TRP A 5 47.07 12.48 -28.80
C TRP A 5 46.20 13.24 -27.80
N ILE A 6 46.53 14.50 -27.51
CA ILE A 6 45.76 15.31 -26.55
C ILE A 6 44.38 15.65 -27.14
N ILE A 7 44.33 16.00 -28.43
CA ILE A 7 43.08 16.34 -29.11
C ILE A 7 42.17 15.12 -29.19
N VAL A 8 42.73 13.94 -29.49
CA VAL A 8 41.98 12.68 -29.51
C VAL A 8 41.47 12.31 -28.11
N LEU A 9 42.26 12.53 -27.06
CA LEU A 9 41.83 12.25 -25.69
C LEU A 9 40.67 13.16 -25.28
N VAL A 10 40.78 14.45 -25.57
CA VAL A 10 39.74 15.43 -25.23
C VAL A 10 38.46 15.16 -26.01
N SER A 11 38.55 14.83 -27.30
CA SER A 11 37.36 14.50 -28.10
C SER A 11 36.66 13.24 -27.58
N LEU A 12 37.42 12.21 -27.21
CA LEU A 12 36.88 10.95 -26.70
C LEU A 12 36.21 11.12 -25.33
N VAL A 13 36.81 11.92 -24.44
CA VAL A 13 36.19 12.27 -23.14
C VAL A 13 34.91 13.10 -23.33
N SER A 14 34.94 14.10 -24.21
CA SER A 14 33.75 14.92 -24.48
C SER A 14 32.61 14.12 -25.11
N LEU A 15 32.89 13.20 -26.04
CA LEU A 15 31.90 12.28 -26.60
C LEU A 15 31.31 11.36 -25.52
N PHE A 16 32.15 10.83 -24.63
CA PHE A 16 31.71 9.98 -23.52
C PHE A 16 30.78 10.74 -22.57
N LEU A 17 31.12 11.98 -22.20
CA LEU A 17 30.28 12.84 -21.37
C LEU A 17 28.94 13.15 -22.04
N VAL A 18 28.93 13.45 -23.34
CA VAL A 18 27.70 13.67 -24.10
C VAL A 18 26.85 12.40 -24.17
N CYS A 19 27.46 11.23 -24.40
CA CYS A 19 26.75 9.96 -24.40
C CYS A 19 26.12 9.64 -23.04
N VAL A 20 26.84 9.86 -21.92
CA VAL A 20 26.30 9.65 -20.57
C VAL A 20 25.17 10.63 -20.25
N TYR A 21 25.28 11.88 -20.72
CA TYR A 21 24.24 12.89 -20.55
C TYR A 21 22.96 12.57 -21.33
N VAL A 22 23.10 12.11 -22.58
CA VAL A 22 21.96 11.80 -23.47
C VAL A 22 21.34 10.44 -23.14
N TYR A 23 22.14 9.47 -22.72
CA TYR A 23 21.70 8.12 -22.36
C TYR A 23 22.10 7.78 -20.93
N PRO A 24 21.39 8.31 -19.91
CA PRO A 24 21.63 7.93 -18.54
C PRO A 24 21.40 6.41 -18.40
N PRO A 25 22.36 5.65 -17.83
CA PRO A 25 22.25 4.20 -17.73
C PRO A 25 21.05 3.85 -16.85
N GLN A 26 20.05 3.18 -17.45
CA GLN A 26 18.84 2.71 -16.75
C GLN A 26 19.10 1.49 -15.86
N ASN A 27 20.33 0.94 -15.85
CA ASN A 27 20.64 -0.31 -15.17
C ASN A 27 21.63 -0.09 -14.01
N SER A 28 21.17 -0.36 -12.79
CA SER A 28 21.92 -0.20 -11.52
C SER A 28 23.12 -1.13 -11.38
N ALA A 29 23.29 -2.11 -12.27
CA ALA A 29 24.35 -3.11 -12.20
C ALA A 29 25.77 -2.51 -12.33
N ALA A 30 25.93 -1.37 -13.01
CA ALA A 30 27.24 -0.72 -13.14
C ALA A 30 27.71 0.00 -11.86
N CYS A 31 26.80 0.28 -10.91
CA CYS A 31 27.17 0.94 -9.64
C CYS A 31 27.92 0.02 -8.66
N TYR A 32 27.91 -1.31 -8.87
CA TYR A 32 28.65 -2.23 -8.02
C TYR A 32 30.16 -2.32 -8.35
N LEU A 33 30.61 -1.69 -9.44
CA LEU A 33 32.00 -1.74 -9.88
C LEU A 33 32.85 -0.53 -9.43
N LEU A 34 32.24 0.50 -8.84
CA LEU A 34 32.93 1.70 -8.38
C LEU A 34 32.62 1.95 -6.89
N SER A 35 33.68 2.21 -6.12
CA SER A 35 33.67 2.41 -4.67
C SER A 35 32.44 3.15 -4.12
N SER A 36 31.93 2.66 -2.99
CA SER A 36 30.72 3.13 -2.28
C SER A 36 30.69 4.64 -2.01
N HIS A 37 31.85 5.29 -1.97
CA HIS A 37 31.98 6.72 -1.69
C HIS A 37 31.56 7.63 -2.86
N GLY A 38 31.68 7.15 -4.11
CA GLY A 38 31.28 7.92 -5.30
C GLY A 38 29.77 7.90 -5.56
N CYS A 39 29.07 6.86 -5.08
CA CYS A 39 27.63 6.70 -5.27
C CYS A 39 26.79 7.73 -4.50
N LYS A 40 27.20 8.12 -3.29
CA LYS A 40 26.47 9.15 -2.51
C LYS A 40 26.47 10.50 -3.22
N ALA A 41 27.65 10.92 -3.69
CA ALA A 41 27.76 12.18 -4.44
C ALA A 41 26.85 12.14 -5.68
N LEU A 42 26.93 11.09 -6.50
CA LEU A 42 26.11 11.00 -7.72
C LEU A 42 24.60 10.99 -7.42
N GLN A 43 24.19 10.39 -6.31
CA GLN A 43 22.79 10.31 -5.88
C GLN A 43 22.24 11.65 -5.37
N ASP A 44 23.09 12.48 -4.78
CA ASP A 44 22.75 13.86 -4.39
C ASP A 44 22.69 14.81 -5.61
N TRP A 45 23.42 14.50 -6.70
CA TRP A 45 23.44 15.29 -7.95
C TRP A 45 22.30 14.94 -8.92
N LEU A 46 21.73 13.74 -8.84
CA LEU A 46 20.62 13.34 -9.69
C LEU A 46 19.31 13.98 -9.19
N PRO A 47 18.48 14.54 -10.09
CA PRO A 47 17.15 15.00 -9.69
C PRO A 47 16.39 13.81 -9.08
N PRO A 48 15.62 14.02 -8.00
CA PRO A 48 14.86 12.93 -7.40
C PRO A 48 13.97 12.33 -8.47
N VAL A 49 14.18 11.05 -8.76
CA VAL A 49 13.36 10.32 -9.73
C VAL A 49 11.90 10.51 -9.30
N PRO A 50 11.01 11.02 -10.18
CA PRO A 50 9.61 11.14 -9.84
C PRO A 50 9.15 9.78 -9.33
N ALA A 51 8.61 9.74 -8.10
CA ALA A 51 8.15 8.48 -7.54
C ALA A 51 7.06 7.92 -8.46
N ARG A 52 7.42 6.93 -9.26
CA ARG A 52 6.51 6.21 -10.15
C ARG A 52 5.42 5.60 -9.27
N GLU A 53 4.16 5.80 -9.64
CA GLU A 53 3.06 5.08 -9.02
C GLU A 53 3.19 3.59 -9.34
N LEU A 54 3.28 2.76 -8.29
CA LEU A 54 3.36 1.31 -8.43
C LEU A 54 2.03 0.73 -8.92
N SER A 55 2.10 -0.33 -9.72
CA SER A 55 0.94 -1.16 -10.03
C SER A 55 0.44 -1.89 -8.77
N ASP A 56 -0.80 -2.37 -8.77
CA ASP A 56 -1.34 -3.11 -7.62
C ASP A 56 -0.54 -4.38 -7.35
N ASP A 57 -0.04 -5.05 -8.40
CA ASP A 57 0.78 -6.26 -8.28
C ASP A 57 2.17 -5.93 -7.72
N GLU A 58 2.84 -4.91 -8.26
CA GLU A 58 4.13 -4.42 -7.73
C GLU A 58 3.98 -4.05 -6.25
N PHE A 59 2.92 -3.32 -5.94
CA PHE A 59 2.62 -2.87 -4.59
C PHE A 59 2.35 -4.04 -3.63
N ALA A 60 1.53 -5.00 -4.02
CA ALA A 60 1.25 -6.20 -3.23
C ALA A 60 2.53 -7.04 -3.01
N SER A 61 3.36 -7.22 -4.05
CA SER A 61 4.65 -7.92 -3.92
C SER A 61 5.58 -7.22 -2.94
N HIS A 62 5.68 -5.89 -2.99
CA HIS A 62 6.48 -5.12 -2.05
C HIS A 62 6.04 -5.32 -0.61
N VAL A 63 4.73 -5.31 -0.35
CA VAL A 63 4.16 -5.56 0.99
C VAL A 63 4.48 -6.99 1.46
N VAL A 64 4.25 -8.00 0.62
CA VAL A 64 4.52 -9.40 0.95
C VAL A 64 6.00 -9.62 1.28
N ILE A 65 6.91 -9.08 0.45
CA ILE A 65 8.35 -9.22 0.69
C ILE A 65 8.75 -8.55 2.01
N ARG A 66 8.24 -7.34 2.29
CA ARG A 66 8.57 -6.60 3.50
C ARG A 66 8.05 -7.29 4.76
N ASP A 67 6.78 -7.68 4.77
CA ASP A 67 6.11 -8.07 6.01
C ASP A 67 6.10 -9.59 6.24
N ILE A 68 5.99 -10.40 5.17
CA ILE A 68 5.93 -11.87 5.29
C ILE A 68 7.33 -12.48 5.19
N LEU A 69 8.11 -12.09 4.20
CA LEU A 69 9.41 -12.73 3.94
C LEU A 69 10.53 -12.23 4.85
N ALA A 70 10.46 -10.99 5.33
CA ALA A 70 11.49 -10.46 6.24
C ALA A 70 11.36 -10.97 7.68
N MET A 71 10.32 -11.76 8.01
CA MET A 71 10.12 -12.46 9.30
C MET A 71 10.46 -11.62 10.54
N HIS A 72 9.98 -10.38 10.60
CA HIS A 72 10.09 -9.59 11.83
C HIS A 72 8.71 -9.48 12.46
N PRO A 73 8.43 -10.20 13.58
CA PRO A 73 7.25 -9.93 14.38
C PRO A 73 7.43 -8.53 14.98
N ASN A 74 6.92 -7.53 14.28
CA ASN A 74 6.86 -6.17 14.79
C ASN A 74 5.82 -6.15 15.91
N ILE A 75 6.29 -6.38 17.15
CA ILE A 75 5.51 -6.08 18.33
C ILE A 75 5.35 -4.57 18.35
N SER A 76 4.23 -4.09 17.80
CA SER A 76 3.91 -2.67 17.81
C SER A 76 3.71 -2.20 19.25
N ALA A 77 4.32 -1.07 19.59
CA ALA A 77 4.08 -0.40 20.86
C ALA A 77 2.65 0.18 20.96
N SER A 78 1.96 0.33 19.83
CA SER A 78 0.61 0.88 19.72
C SER A 78 -0.20 0.10 18.65
N PRO A 79 -0.65 -1.13 18.96
CA PRO A 79 -1.35 -1.96 17.98
C PRO A 79 -2.68 -1.32 17.56
N LYS A 80 -3.03 -1.48 16.28
CA LYS A 80 -4.21 -0.87 15.64
C LYS A 80 -5.08 -1.89 14.95
N ILE A 81 -6.37 -1.61 14.90
CA ILE A 81 -7.31 -2.30 14.02
C ILE A 81 -7.42 -1.51 12.71
N ALA A 82 -7.16 -2.17 11.59
CA ALA A 82 -7.43 -1.63 10.26
C ALA A 82 -8.88 -1.92 9.86
N PHE A 83 -9.71 -0.87 9.77
CA PHE A 83 -11.05 -0.95 9.21
C PHE A 83 -11.00 -0.72 7.70
N LEU A 84 -11.38 -1.74 6.94
CA LEU A 84 -11.31 -1.78 5.48
C LEU A 84 -12.73 -1.64 4.90
N PHE A 85 -13.11 -0.44 4.49
CA PHE A 85 -14.43 -0.16 3.93
C PHE A 85 -14.44 -0.36 2.41
N LEU A 86 -15.11 -1.40 1.95
CA LEU A 86 -15.41 -1.63 0.54
C LEU A 86 -16.84 -1.17 0.24
N THR A 87 -16.97 -0.04 -0.47
CA THR A 87 -18.26 0.64 -0.65
C THR A 87 -18.54 0.92 -2.13
N PRO A 88 -19.83 0.95 -2.54
CA PRO A 88 -20.19 1.45 -3.86
C PRO A 88 -19.99 2.97 -3.98
N GLY A 89 -20.19 3.73 -2.89
CA GLY A 89 -20.16 5.19 -2.89
C GLY A 89 -19.99 5.77 -1.48
N ALA A 90 -20.87 6.69 -1.07
CA ALA A 90 -20.82 7.28 0.27
C ALA A 90 -21.19 6.28 1.37
N LEU A 91 -20.58 6.46 2.55
CA LEU A 91 -20.86 5.67 3.74
C LEU A 91 -22.18 6.14 4.36
N GLN A 92 -23.22 5.31 4.25
CA GLN A 92 -24.55 5.64 4.78
C GLN A 92 -24.52 5.92 6.29
N PHE A 93 -23.70 5.15 7.02
CA PHE A 93 -23.57 5.23 8.47
C PHE A 93 -22.31 5.99 8.92
N GLU A 94 -21.77 6.91 8.11
CA GLU A 94 -20.56 7.65 8.46
C GLU A 94 -20.67 8.36 9.83
N ARG A 95 -21.84 8.92 10.18
CA ARG A 95 -22.05 9.58 11.49
C ARG A 95 -21.97 8.61 12.67
N LEU A 96 -22.41 7.38 12.47
CA LEU A 96 -22.36 6.35 13.50
C LEU A 96 -20.92 5.89 13.71
N TRP A 97 -20.21 5.64 12.61
CA TRP A 97 -18.79 5.29 12.64
C TRP A 97 -17.94 6.42 13.22
N ASP A 98 -18.23 7.68 12.89
CA ASP A 98 -17.57 8.85 13.47
C ASP A 98 -17.66 8.84 15.01
N LYS A 99 -18.86 8.61 15.55
CA LYS A 99 -19.08 8.48 17.01
C LYS A 99 -18.40 7.26 17.61
N PHE A 100 -18.37 6.13 16.90
CA PHE A 100 -17.71 4.91 17.36
C PHE A 100 -16.18 5.08 17.43
N LEU A 101 -15.59 5.85 16.54
CA LEU A 101 -14.14 6.06 16.46
C LEU A 101 -13.64 7.21 17.34
N GLN A 102 -14.52 8.16 17.67
CA GLN A 102 -14.19 9.36 18.42
C GLN A 102 -13.52 9.05 19.77
N GLY A 103 -12.36 9.65 20.02
CA GLY A 103 -11.62 9.49 21.29
C GLY A 103 -10.73 8.23 21.35
N HIS A 104 -10.64 7.49 20.25
CA HIS A 104 -9.82 6.29 20.13
C HIS A 104 -8.71 6.43 19.08
N GLU A 105 -8.34 7.67 18.74
CA GLU A 105 -7.32 7.96 17.76
C GLU A 105 -5.98 7.29 18.13
N GLY A 106 -5.36 6.62 17.15
CA GLY A 106 -4.11 5.87 17.37
C GLY A 106 -4.31 4.38 17.69
N ARG A 107 -5.55 3.92 17.94
CA ARG A 107 -5.90 2.49 18.10
C ARG A 107 -6.56 1.88 16.87
N PHE A 108 -6.73 2.67 15.81
CA PHE A 108 -7.30 2.22 14.56
C PHE A 108 -6.72 2.97 13.37
N SER A 109 -6.91 2.36 12.20
CA SER A 109 -6.64 2.93 10.87
C SER A 109 -7.85 2.69 9.99
N VAL A 110 -8.23 3.67 9.15
CA VAL A 110 -9.37 3.57 8.24
C VAL A 110 -8.87 3.60 6.80
N TYR A 111 -9.36 2.68 5.98
CA TYR A 111 -9.10 2.61 4.54
C TYR A 111 -10.41 2.47 3.78
N VAL A 112 -10.61 3.28 2.75
CA VAL A 112 -11.87 3.31 1.98
C VAL A 112 -11.60 3.04 0.51
N HIS A 113 -12.26 2.03 -0.03
CA HIS A 113 -12.34 1.78 -1.47
C HIS A 113 -13.78 2.05 -1.93
N ALA A 114 -13.98 3.13 -2.69
CA ALA A 114 -15.30 3.52 -3.20
C ALA A 114 -15.37 3.27 -4.72
N SER A 115 -16.18 2.29 -5.12
CA SER A 115 -16.21 1.69 -6.47
C SER A 115 -16.81 2.59 -7.56
N LYS A 116 -17.88 3.33 -7.27
CA LYS A 116 -18.62 4.14 -8.26
C LYS A 116 -18.34 5.63 -8.07
N ASP A 117 -18.54 6.11 -6.85
CA ASP A 117 -18.51 7.55 -6.55
C ASP A 117 -17.23 7.96 -5.81
N LYS A 118 -16.92 9.26 -5.89
CA LYS A 118 -15.97 9.91 -4.98
C LYS A 118 -16.78 10.57 -3.87
N PRO A 119 -17.06 9.86 -2.76
CA PRO A 119 -17.85 10.44 -1.69
C PRO A 119 -17.09 11.60 -1.05
N VAL A 120 -17.83 12.65 -0.70
CA VAL A 120 -17.34 13.72 0.14
C VAL A 120 -17.64 13.32 1.58
N HIS A 121 -16.58 13.06 2.33
CA HIS A 121 -16.66 12.73 3.75
C HIS A 121 -16.74 14.02 4.58
N PHE A 122 -17.57 14.00 5.61
CA PHE A 122 -17.69 15.11 6.57
C PHE A 122 -16.95 14.79 7.88
N SER A 123 -16.75 13.51 8.19
CA SER A 123 -16.00 13.07 9.36
C SER A 123 -14.49 13.15 9.11
N CYS A 124 -13.74 13.72 10.06
CA CYS A 124 -12.29 13.76 10.02
C CYS A 124 -11.64 12.37 9.97
N HIS A 125 -12.33 11.34 10.45
CA HIS A 125 -11.86 9.96 10.45
C HIS A 125 -11.81 9.36 9.05
N PHE A 126 -12.63 9.84 8.11
CA PHE A 126 -12.75 9.32 6.74
C PHE A 126 -12.11 10.23 5.68
N ILE A 127 -11.86 11.49 6.01
CA ILE A 127 -11.13 12.43 5.13
C ILE A 127 -9.72 11.87 4.83
N ASN A 128 -9.34 11.89 3.55
CA ASN A 128 -8.05 11.40 3.04
C ASN A 128 -7.75 9.91 3.34
N ARG A 129 -8.77 9.10 3.62
CA ARG A 129 -8.63 7.65 3.82
C ARG A 129 -8.90 6.82 2.57
N LYS A 130 -9.20 7.47 1.44
CA LYS A 130 -9.51 6.81 0.18
C LYS A 130 -8.25 6.23 -0.45
N ILE A 131 -8.29 4.95 -0.79
CA ILE A 131 -7.26 4.30 -1.62
C ILE A 131 -7.62 4.40 -3.10
N ARG A 132 -6.66 4.10 -3.98
CA ARG A 132 -6.91 3.96 -5.42
C ARG A 132 -8.06 2.96 -5.63
N SER A 133 -9.18 3.45 -6.14
CA SER A 133 -10.39 2.67 -6.31
C SER A 133 -10.62 2.32 -7.77
N ILE A 134 -10.96 1.06 -8.05
CA ILE A 134 -11.34 0.57 -9.38
C ILE A 134 -12.80 0.17 -9.34
N LYS A 135 -13.51 0.26 -10.46
CA LYS A 135 -14.91 -0.17 -10.53
C LYS A 135 -15.04 -1.66 -10.17
N VAL A 136 -15.83 -1.92 -9.15
CA VAL A 136 -16.18 -3.26 -8.65
C VAL A 136 -17.60 -3.59 -9.07
N THR A 137 -17.79 -4.83 -9.52
CA THR A 137 -19.10 -5.42 -9.80
C THR A 137 -19.37 -6.52 -8.77
N TRP A 138 -20.59 -6.55 -8.23
CA TRP A 138 -20.98 -7.55 -7.24
C TRP A 138 -20.85 -8.98 -7.80
N GLY A 139 -20.30 -9.88 -6.98
CA GLY A 139 -20.11 -11.29 -7.35
C GLY A 139 -19.09 -11.53 -8.47
N LYS A 140 -18.21 -10.56 -8.77
CA LYS A 140 -17.13 -10.71 -9.77
C LYS A 140 -15.77 -10.63 -9.10
N PHE A 141 -14.75 -11.17 -9.76
CA PHE A 141 -13.34 -11.14 -9.31
C PHE A 141 -12.82 -9.74 -9.00
N SER A 142 -13.37 -8.69 -9.62
CA SER A 142 -12.99 -7.31 -9.30
C SER A 142 -13.27 -6.92 -7.85
N MET A 143 -14.19 -7.59 -7.16
CA MET A 143 -14.42 -7.44 -5.71
C MET A 143 -13.23 -7.94 -4.91
N VAL A 144 -12.73 -9.14 -5.23
CA VAL A 144 -11.54 -9.74 -4.62
C VAL A 144 -10.32 -8.85 -4.86
N ASP A 145 -10.15 -8.30 -6.06
CA ASP A 145 -9.04 -7.39 -6.34
C ASP A 145 -9.13 -6.10 -5.50
N ALA A 146 -10.34 -5.58 -5.24
CA ALA A 146 -10.52 -4.41 -4.39
C ALA A 146 -10.22 -4.70 -2.91
N GLU A 147 -10.61 -5.87 -2.41
CA GLU A 147 -10.25 -6.35 -1.07
C GLU A 147 -8.74 -6.49 -0.92
N ARG A 148 -8.06 -7.11 -1.91
CA ARG A 148 -6.59 -7.23 -1.94
C ARG A 148 -5.91 -5.86 -1.90
N ARG A 149 -6.43 -4.87 -2.63
CA ARG A 149 -5.91 -3.48 -2.58
C ARG A 149 -6.08 -2.82 -1.23
N LEU A 150 -7.24 -3.00 -0.58
CA LEU A 150 -7.49 -2.50 0.78
C LEU A 150 -6.49 -3.11 1.76
N LEU A 151 -6.36 -4.44 1.73
CA LEU A 151 -5.47 -5.18 2.61
C LEU A 151 -4.00 -4.76 2.39
N ALA A 152 -3.53 -4.68 1.14
CA ALA A 152 -2.18 -4.27 0.84
C ALA A 152 -1.87 -2.86 1.35
N ASN A 153 -2.81 -1.91 1.24
CA ASN A 153 -2.63 -0.56 1.78
C ASN A 153 -2.61 -0.53 3.30
N ALA A 154 -3.38 -1.40 3.95
CA ALA A 154 -3.40 -1.52 5.40
C ALA A 154 -2.12 -2.14 5.97
N LEU A 155 -1.55 -3.13 5.29
CA LEU A 155 -0.30 -3.80 5.70
C LEU A 155 0.93 -2.88 5.68
N LYS A 156 0.89 -1.76 4.94
CA LYS A 156 1.96 -0.75 4.97
C LYS A 156 2.25 -0.23 6.38
N ASP A 157 1.20 -0.05 7.19
CA ASP A 157 1.32 0.35 8.59
C ASP A 157 1.59 -0.89 9.45
N PRO A 158 2.82 -1.06 9.98
CA PRO A 158 3.18 -2.22 10.79
C PRO A 158 2.44 -2.28 12.13
N ASP A 159 1.78 -1.19 12.54
CA ASP A 159 0.98 -1.17 13.76
C ASP A 159 -0.37 -1.86 13.57
N ASN A 160 -0.85 -2.03 12.33
CA ASN A 160 -2.10 -2.73 12.06
C ASN A 160 -1.93 -4.23 12.30
N GLN A 161 -2.55 -4.75 13.37
CA GLN A 161 -2.46 -6.16 13.76
C GLN A 161 -3.70 -6.98 13.34
N HIS A 162 -4.87 -6.33 13.33
CA HIS A 162 -6.13 -6.94 12.90
C HIS A 162 -6.76 -6.15 11.76
N PHE A 163 -7.43 -6.87 10.86
CA PHE A 163 -8.03 -6.31 9.65
C PHE A 163 -9.51 -6.67 9.61
N VAL A 164 -10.38 -5.68 9.59
CA VAL A 164 -11.83 -5.84 9.61
C VAL A 164 -12.40 -5.35 8.29
N LEU A 165 -12.90 -6.26 7.46
CA LEU A 165 -13.54 -5.93 6.18
C LEU A 165 -15.01 -5.57 6.39
N LEU A 166 -15.43 -4.42 5.85
CA LEU A 166 -16.75 -3.84 6.06
C LEU A 166 -17.36 -3.35 4.74
N SER A 167 -18.68 -3.50 4.62
CA SER A 167 -19.47 -2.85 3.57
C SER A 167 -20.03 -1.50 4.03
N ASP A 168 -20.70 -0.76 3.14
CA ASP A 168 -21.38 0.50 3.46
C ASP A 168 -22.58 0.33 4.42
N SER A 169 -23.11 -0.89 4.52
CA SER A 169 -24.26 -1.23 5.37
C SER A 169 -23.88 -1.73 6.77
N CYS A 170 -22.58 -1.99 7.03
CA CYS A 170 -22.12 -2.52 8.30
C CYS A 170 -22.15 -1.45 9.41
N ILE A 171 -22.56 -1.87 10.61
CA ILE A 171 -22.62 -1.01 11.80
C ILE A 171 -22.00 -1.71 13.02
N PRO A 172 -21.34 -0.99 13.93
CA PRO A 172 -20.88 -1.54 15.20
C PRO A 172 -22.07 -1.75 16.15
N LEU A 173 -22.08 -2.88 16.86
CA LEU A 173 -23.13 -3.23 17.84
C LEU A 173 -22.69 -3.06 19.30
N ARG A 174 -21.39 -2.86 19.52
CA ARG A 174 -20.75 -2.67 20.83
C ARG A 174 -19.86 -1.43 20.77
N ASP A 175 -19.46 -0.91 21.93
CA ASP A 175 -18.51 0.19 22.02
C ASP A 175 -17.12 -0.22 21.49
N PHE A 176 -16.30 0.79 21.19
CA PHE A 176 -15.00 0.58 20.59
C PHE A 176 -14.06 -0.20 21.50
N ASP A 177 -14.03 0.09 22.80
CA ASP A 177 -13.13 -0.58 23.74
C ASP A 177 -13.44 -2.08 23.84
N TYR A 178 -14.71 -2.45 23.86
CA TYR A 178 -15.13 -3.85 23.81
C TYR A 178 -14.64 -4.53 22.53
N VAL A 179 -14.91 -3.95 21.36
CA VAL A 179 -14.50 -4.52 20.06
C VAL A 179 -12.98 -4.63 19.97
N TYR A 180 -12.27 -3.57 20.37
CA TYR A 180 -10.82 -3.53 20.33
C TYR A 180 -10.22 -4.60 21.23
N ASN A 181 -10.65 -4.68 22.49
CA ASN A 181 -10.10 -5.66 23.43
C ASN A 181 -10.44 -7.09 22.98
N TYR A 182 -11.66 -7.31 22.48
CA TYR A 182 -12.07 -8.62 21.97
C TYR A 182 -11.19 -9.09 20.80
N LEU A 183 -10.91 -8.19 19.85
CA LEU A 183 -10.07 -8.53 18.69
C LEU A 183 -8.59 -8.62 19.07
N MET A 184 -8.06 -7.69 19.85
CA MET A 184 -6.63 -7.61 20.16
C MET A 184 -6.12 -8.67 21.14
N PHE A 185 -6.98 -9.17 22.02
CA PHE A 185 -6.61 -10.22 22.97
C PHE A 185 -6.95 -11.63 22.50
N THR A 186 -7.53 -11.78 21.30
CA THR A 186 -7.72 -13.10 20.70
C THR A 186 -6.47 -13.54 19.94
N ASN A 187 -6.20 -14.85 19.94
CA ASN A 187 -5.13 -15.46 19.15
C ASN A 187 -5.65 -16.17 17.89
N VAL A 188 -6.92 -15.95 17.53
CA VAL A 188 -7.56 -16.54 16.36
C VAL A 188 -8.09 -15.49 15.40
N SER A 189 -8.21 -15.89 14.13
CA SER A 189 -8.88 -15.12 13.08
C SER A 189 -10.32 -15.61 12.93
N PHE A 190 -11.23 -14.69 12.64
CA PHE A 190 -12.64 -15.00 12.39
C PHE A 190 -12.89 -14.99 10.88
N VAL A 191 -13.03 -16.18 10.29
CA VAL A 191 -13.38 -16.35 8.88
C VAL A 191 -14.49 -17.38 8.81
N ASP A 192 -15.63 -16.98 8.23
CA ASP A 192 -16.74 -17.89 8.02
C ASP A 192 -16.55 -18.68 6.72
N CYS A 193 -16.80 -19.98 6.78
CA CYS A 193 -16.67 -20.89 5.66
C CYS A 193 -17.79 -21.92 5.76
N PHE A 194 -18.52 -22.10 4.67
CA PHE A 194 -19.59 -23.08 4.58
C PHE A 194 -19.44 -23.90 3.30
N GLU A 195 -19.89 -25.14 3.35
CA GLU A 195 -20.02 -25.96 2.14
C GLU A 195 -21.27 -25.51 1.38
N ASP A 196 -21.08 -25.00 0.17
CA ASP A 196 -22.19 -24.72 -0.74
C ASP A 196 -22.52 -25.99 -1.55
N PRO A 197 -23.71 -26.60 -1.36
CA PRO A 197 -24.12 -27.79 -2.11
C PRO A 197 -24.47 -27.48 -3.58
N GLY A 198 -24.51 -26.20 -3.96
CA GLY A 198 -24.75 -25.77 -5.32
C GLY A 198 -23.63 -26.16 -6.30
N PRO A 199 -23.89 -26.04 -7.61
CA PRO A 199 -22.93 -26.43 -8.67
C PRO A 199 -21.64 -25.59 -8.67
N HIS A 200 -21.61 -24.46 -7.95
CA HIS A 200 -20.44 -23.58 -7.85
C HIS A 200 -19.65 -23.77 -6.54
N GLY A 201 -20.19 -24.47 -5.55
CA GLY A 201 -19.61 -24.59 -4.21
C GLY A 201 -18.66 -25.77 -4.01
N THR A 202 -18.77 -26.80 -4.84
CA THR A 202 -18.03 -28.07 -4.66
C THR A 202 -16.66 -28.11 -5.32
N GLY A 203 -16.22 -27.03 -5.99
CA GLY A 203 -14.85 -26.89 -6.51
C GLY A 203 -14.38 -28.02 -7.44
N ARG A 204 -15.31 -28.73 -8.11
CA ARG A 204 -15.00 -29.80 -9.08
C ARG A 204 -15.12 -29.31 -10.51
#